data_AF-A0A7R7DN24-F1
#
_entry.id   AF-A0A7R7DN24-F1
#
_cell.length_a   1.000
_cell.length_b   1.000
_cell.length_c   1.000
_cell.angle_alpha   90.00
_cell.angle_beta   90.00
_cell.angle_gamma   90.00
#
_symmetry.space_group_name_H-M   'P 1'
#
loop_
_entity.id
_entity.type
_entity.pdbx_description
1 polymer ?
#
loop_
_entity_poly.entity_id
_entity_poly.type
_entity_poly.pdbx_seq_one_letter_code
_entity_poly.pdbx_strand_id
1 'polypeptide(L)'
;MPPNDPAPAATPQPAAPASGLTQLPGRGLSRWLLVRGLPRDPQATAHLTAMLVAAVSTVLLVRGGLALAGYPQVGGGGLHIAHVLWGGLLMIVGLVLLLSFVGPVIRPLASVLAGIGIGLFIDEVGKFVTSDNDYFYRPATAIMYVLVVVLVLLVHALHGRRPHHPSEHLAAAVDQAVAGVVGGFTPRRRAAAGRQLRRSGRAPGRTEATALIGAVPDDPVELFDPLRFVDPHRLLARLRLWARREVHGQGRIAQALPAITLVVLLAQIAYSGAQFGVRLVGRLDGPAGAVWRGAPGPIPLVLGLASTVTCLVLVIGGWRRLGRDRLRAFTWFHRSLLVNLLFTRVFEFDVTQFVATVSVLVDVLMLVVVGAELGRLNRLADAAEVQVAMAAPARDATDPASDAAVAATGDAVAMPESAAGPGPAGEPEPAEGARAVEHGAAGDETPPAAGSGT
;
A
#
# COMPACT_ATOMS: atom_id res chain seq x y z
N MET A 1 81.17 -20.80 19.62
CA MET A 1 79.77 -21.27 19.69
C MET A 1 78.91 -20.02 19.85
N PRO A 2 78.32 -19.46 18.79
CA PRO A 2 77.51 -18.25 18.91
C PRO A 2 76.12 -18.60 19.48
N PRO A 3 75.48 -17.68 20.23
CA PRO A 3 74.12 -17.87 20.72
C PRO A 3 73.08 -17.62 19.60
N ASN A 4 71.98 -18.37 19.65
CA ASN A 4 70.83 -18.27 18.74
C ASN A 4 70.17 -16.87 18.81
N ASP A 5 70.04 -16.23 17.65
CA ASP A 5 69.14 -15.08 17.47
C ASP A 5 67.67 -15.55 17.43
N PRO A 6 66.72 -14.86 18.10
CA PRO A 6 65.30 -15.13 17.95
C PRO A 6 64.77 -14.52 16.63
N ALA A 7 63.91 -15.27 15.93
CA ALA A 7 63.27 -14.85 14.69
C ALA A 7 62.43 -13.56 14.84
N PRO A 8 62.33 -12.72 13.79
CA PRO A 8 61.56 -11.48 13.85
C PRO A 8 60.05 -11.76 13.95
N ALA A 9 59.39 -11.04 14.85
CA ALA A 9 57.94 -11.08 15.03
C ALA A 9 57.23 -10.61 13.74
N ALA A 10 56.29 -11.43 13.26
CA ALA A 10 55.45 -11.10 12.13
C ALA A 10 54.63 -9.82 12.41
N THR A 11 54.73 -8.84 11.53
CA THR A 11 53.86 -7.65 11.52
C THR A 11 52.41 -8.07 11.27
N PRO A 12 51.42 -7.50 11.98
CA PRO A 12 50.03 -7.79 11.70
C PRO A 12 49.65 -7.21 10.34
N GLN A 13 49.26 -8.10 9.44
CA GLN A 13 48.76 -7.75 8.11
C GLN A 13 47.49 -6.89 8.25
N PRO A 14 47.37 -5.75 7.54
CA PRO A 14 46.16 -4.92 7.62
C PRO A 14 44.96 -5.73 7.11
N ALA A 15 43.91 -5.79 7.93
CA ALA A 15 42.66 -6.47 7.59
C ALA A 15 42.13 -5.94 6.25
N ALA A 16 41.96 -6.85 5.29
CA ALA A 16 41.39 -6.52 3.98
C ALA A 16 40.04 -5.80 4.15
N PRO A 17 39.72 -4.77 3.35
CA PRO A 17 38.46 -4.06 3.45
C PRO A 17 37.30 -5.03 3.23
N ALA A 18 36.35 -5.02 4.16
CA ALA A 18 35.22 -5.94 4.23
C ALA A 18 34.46 -6.05 2.91
N SER A 19 34.70 -7.12 2.16
CA SER A 19 33.98 -7.54 0.95
C SER A 19 32.55 -8.05 1.23
N GLY A 20 32.05 -7.87 2.46
CA GLY A 20 30.76 -8.40 2.92
C GLY A 20 29.51 -7.73 2.34
N LEU A 21 29.62 -6.50 1.82
CA LEU A 21 28.48 -5.82 1.18
C LEU A 21 28.19 -6.33 -0.25
N THR A 22 29.16 -6.99 -0.88
CA THR A 22 29.06 -7.45 -2.27
C THR A 22 28.28 -8.77 -2.39
N GLN A 23 28.16 -9.55 -1.30
CA GLN A 23 27.48 -10.85 -1.25
C GLN A 23 26.10 -10.81 -0.55
N LEU A 24 25.38 -9.69 -0.59
CA LEU A 24 24.03 -9.61 -0.01
C LEU A 24 22.97 -10.08 -1.03
N PRO A 25 22.33 -11.26 -0.86
CA PRO A 25 21.25 -11.70 -1.73
C PRO A 25 19.99 -10.84 -1.50
N GLY A 26 19.72 -9.92 -2.42
CA GLY A 26 18.49 -9.10 -2.40
C GLY A 26 18.28 -8.32 -3.71
N ARG A 27 17.05 -8.34 -4.24
CA ARG A 27 16.70 -7.61 -5.47
C ARG A 27 16.68 -6.08 -5.24
N GLY A 28 17.39 -5.35 -6.10
CA GLY A 28 17.24 -3.91 -6.41
C GLY A 28 17.12 -2.95 -5.22
N LEU A 29 15.90 -2.66 -4.78
CA LEU A 29 15.60 -1.61 -3.80
C LEU A 29 16.06 -1.93 -2.37
N SER A 30 15.90 -3.18 -1.90
CA SER A 30 16.32 -3.54 -0.53
C SER A 30 17.84 -3.48 -0.41
N ARG A 31 18.55 -3.95 -1.44
CA ARG A 31 20.00 -3.84 -1.53
C ARG A 31 20.43 -2.39 -1.59
N TRP A 32 19.75 -1.56 -2.38
CA TRP A 32 20.04 -0.12 -2.50
C TRP A 32 19.87 0.62 -1.18
N LEU A 33 18.79 0.36 -0.43
CA LEU A 33 18.56 0.94 0.89
C LEU A 33 19.63 0.49 1.90
N LEU A 34 19.94 -0.81 1.93
CA LEU A 34 20.94 -1.37 2.84
C LEU A 34 22.35 -0.82 2.56
N VAL A 35 22.73 -0.66 1.29
CA VAL A 35 24.02 -0.05 0.91
C VAL A 35 24.13 1.39 1.38
N ARG A 36 23.01 2.11 1.50
CA ARG A 36 22.95 3.48 2.04
C ARG A 36 22.75 3.55 3.55
N GLY A 37 22.79 2.41 4.26
CA GLY A 37 22.62 2.37 5.71
C GLY A 37 21.19 2.65 6.17
N LEU A 38 20.18 2.35 5.34
CA LEU A 38 18.76 2.54 5.65
C LEU A 38 18.05 1.19 5.86
N PRO A 39 18.33 0.44 6.95
CA PRO A 39 17.61 -0.79 7.24
C PRO A 39 16.14 -0.46 7.57
N ARG A 40 15.19 -1.21 6.97
CA ARG A 40 13.78 -1.06 7.33
C ARG A 40 13.53 -1.63 8.71
N ASP A 41 12.90 -0.86 9.59
CA ASP A 41 12.50 -1.33 10.92
C ASP A 41 11.32 -2.32 10.80
N PRO A 42 11.44 -3.57 11.29
CA PRO A 42 10.35 -4.53 11.32
C PRO A 42 9.10 -4.06 12.10
N GLN A 43 9.22 -3.05 12.97
CA GLN A 43 8.12 -2.42 13.69
C GLN A 43 7.56 -1.16 13.01
N ALA A 44 8.17 -0.67 11.93
CA ALA A 44 7.73 0.54 11.24
C ALA A 44 6.25 0.48 10.83
N THR A 45 5.77 -0.68 10.36
CA THR A 45 4.35 -0.85 10.02
C THR A 45 3.43 -0.57 11.22
N ALA A 46 3.81 -1.00 12.43
CA ALA A 46 3.01 -0.76 13.62
C ALA A 46 2.96 0.74 13.98
N HIS A 47 4.11 1.43 13.94
CA HIS A 47 4.19 2.87 14.17
C HIS A 47 3.40 3.67 13.14
N LEU A 48 3.58 3.38 11.85
CA LEU A 48 2.88 4.08 10.77
C LEU A 48 1.38 3.81 10.80
N THR A 49 0.96 2.59 11.13
CA THR A 49 -0.46 2.27 11.28
C THR A 49 -1.06 2.98 12.49
N ALA A 50 -0.35 3.03 13.62
CA ALA A 50 -0.80 3.75 14.81
C ALA A 50 -0.93 5.26 14.56
N MET A 51 0.05 5.85 13.87
CA MET A 51 0.01 7.25 13.41
C MET A 51 -1.23 7.52 12.55
N LEU A 52 -1.49 6.67 11.55
CA LEU A 52 -2.64 6.79 10.68
C LEU A 52 -3.96 6.64 11.44
N VAL A 53 -4.07 5.63 12.32
CA VAL A 53 -5.27 5.39 13.14
C VAL A 53 -5.52 6.56 14.07
N ALA A 54 -4.47 7.12 14.70
CA ALA A 54 -4.58 8.31 15.53
C ALA A 54 -5.05 9.52 14.71
N ALA A 55 -4.53 9.71 13.49
CA ALA A 55 -4.95 10.80 12.60
C ALA A 55 -6.43 10.69 12.23
N VAL A 56 -6.86 9.54 11.69
CA VAL A 56 -8.26 9.31 11.30
C VAL A 56 -9.19 9.40 12.51
N SER A 57 -8.82 8.80 13.64
CA SER A 57 -9.63 8.87 14.87
C SER A 57 -9.77 10.31 15.35
N THR A 58 -8.70 11.10 15.27
CA THR A 58 -8.74 12.52 15.66
C THR A 58 -9.71 13.30 14.78
N VAL A 59 -9.65 13.16 13.44
CA VAL A 59 -10.60 13.80 12.52
C VAL A 59 -12.05 13.40 12.85
N LEU A 60 -12.29 12.09 13.03
CA LEU A 60 -13.64 11.58 13.31
C LEU A 60 -14.18 12.05 14.66
N LEU A 61 -13.33 12.09 15.70
CA LEU A 61 -13.70 12.54 17.04
C LEU A 61 -13.96 14.05 17.07
N VAL A 62 -13.12 14.85 16.44
CA VAL A 62 -13.31 16.31 16.37
C VAL A 62 -14.58 16.62 15.60
N ARG A 63 -14.75 16.10 14.39
CA ARG A 63 -15.96 16.35 13.58
C ARG A 63 -17.22 15.75 14.21
N GLY A 64 -17.15 14.55 14.75
CA GLY A 64 -18.26 13.92 15.45
C GLY A 64 -18.67 14.71 16.69
N GLY A 65 -17.69 15.18 17.47
CA GLY A 65 -17.92 16.06 18.62
C GLY A 65 -18.57 17.39 18.22
N LEU A 66 -18.08 18.04 17.16
CA LEU A 66 -18.68 19.26 16.63
C LEU A 66 -20.11 19.04 16.11
N ALA A 67 -20.36 17.95 15.40
CA ALA A 67 -21.70 17.60 14.91
C ALA A 67 -22.69 17.38 16.06
N LEU A 68 -22.26 16.68 17.13
CA LEU A 68 -23.07 16.47 18.32
C LEU A 68 -23.32 17.76 19.12
N ALA A 69 -22.34 18.68 19.12
CA ALA A 69 -22.45 19.97 19.79
C ALA A 69 -23.21 21.03 18.97
N GLY A 70 -23.60 20.72 17.72
CA GLY A 70 -24.31 21.66 16.84
C GLY A 70 -23.41 22.73 16.21
N TYR A 71 -22.13 22.43 16.00
CA TYR A 71 -21.11 23.34 15.45
C TYR A 71 -21.02 24.68 16.22
N PRO A 72 -20.74 24.65 17.53
CA PRO A 72 -20.57 25.87 18.31
C PRO A 72 -19.39 26.67 17.75
N GLN A 73 -19.60 27.97 17.50
CA GLN A 73 -18.51 28.84 17.10
C GLN A 73 -17.60 29.09 18.32
N VAL A 74 -16.42 28.46 18.33
CA VAL A 74 -15.38 28.71 19.33
C VAL A 74 -14.43 29.78 18.78
N GLY A 75 -14.70 31.02 19.15
CA GLY A 75 -13.90 32.21 18.81
C GLY A 75 -14.80 33.38 18.42
N GLY A 76 -14.52 34.55 19.00
CA GLY A 76 -15.20 35.81 18.73
C GLY A 76 -14.19 36.95 18.79
N GLY A 77 -14.40 38.01 17.99
CA GLY A 77 -13.52 39.18 17.98
C GLY A 77 -12.23 39.04 17.15
N GLY A 78 -12.22 38.22 16.08
CA GLY A 78 -11.12 38.15 15.12
C GLY A 78 -9.95 37.21 15.50
N LEU A 79 -9.96 36.61 16.70
CA LEU A 79 -8.94 35.67 17.15
C LEU A 79 -9.50 34.24 17.21
N HIS A 80 -9.31 33.44 16.15
CA HIS A 80 -9.54 31.99 16.17
C HIS A 80 -8.20 31.27 16.27
N ILE A 81 -7.94 30.57 17.37
CA ILE A 81 -6.80 29.65 17.48
C ILE A 81 -7.16 28.42 16.67
N ALA A 82 -6.65 28.34 15.44
CA ALA A 82 -6.93 27.22 14.56
C ALA A 82 -6.30 25.93 15.13
N HIS A 83 -7.07 24.83 15.12
CA HIS A 83 -6.56 23.52 15.56
C HIS A 83 -5.37 23.05 14.73
N VAL A 84 -5.18 23.61 13.54
CA VAL A 84 -3.99 23.44 12.69
C VAL A 84 -2.68 23.79 13.41
N LEU A 85 -2.67 24.81 14.30
CA LEU A 85 -1.48 25.20 15.06
C LEU A 85 -1.12 24.14 16.09
N TRP A 86 -2.13 23.65 16.82
CA TRP A 86 -1.97 22.53 17.74
C TRP A 86 -1.58 21.25 17.00
N GLY A 87 -2.13 21.04 15.80
CA GLY A 87 -1.74 19.96 14.90
C GLY A 87 -0.26 20.01 14.54
N GLY A 88 0.20 21.17 14.07
CA GLY A 88 1.60 21.45 13.78
C GLY A 88 2.50 21.26 15.00
N LEU A 89 2.10 21.78 16.16
CA LEU A 89 2.84 21.65 17.41
C LEU A 89 3.01 20.19 17.82
N LEU A 90 1.94 19.38 17.76
CA LEU A 90 2.03 17.95 18.11
C LEU A 90 2.91 17.17 17.14
N MET A 91 2.90 17.51 15.84
CA MET A 91 3.84 16.94 14.87
C MET A 91 5.29 17.34 15.21
N ILE A 92 5.54 18.60 15.54
CA ILE A 92 6.86 19.10 15.97
C ILE A 92 7.32 18.37 17.24
N VAL A 93 6.45 18.22 18.23
CA VAL A 93 6.77 17.45 19.45
C VAL A 93 7.13 16.02 19.10
N GLY A 94 6.39 15.36 18.21
CA GLY A 94 6.74 14.02 17.71
C GLY A 94 8.13 13.97 17.06
N LEU A 95 8.47 14.95 16.24
CA LEU A 95 9.80 15.07 15.62
C LEU A 95 10.90 15.32 16.66
N VAL A 96 10.68 16.26 17.58
CA VAL A 96 11.61 16.57 18.68
C VAL A 96 11.88 15.31 19.50
N LEU A 97 10.86 14.52 19.84
CA LEU A 97 11.03 13.25 20.53
C LEU A 97 11.90 12.26 19.75
N LEU A 98 11.67 12.10 18.44
CA LEU A 98 12.45 11.20 17.59
C LEU A 98 13.90 11.65 17.40
N LEU A 99 14.16 12.96 17.45
CA LEU A 99 15.51 13.53 17.29
C LEU A 99 16.27 13.66 18.62
N SER A 100 15.56 13.78 19.74
CA SER A 100 16.16 13.98 21.07
C SER A 100 16.58 12.66 21.73
N PHE A 101 15.88 11.57 21.44
CA PHE A 101 16.09 10.29 22.11
C PHE A 101 16.56 9.21 21.14
N VAL A 102 17.58 8.46 21.53
CA VAL A 102 18.11 7.33 20.76
C VAL A 102 17.37 6.05 21.14
N GLY A 103 17.10 5.21 20.14
CA GLY A 103 16.50 3.89 20.32
C GLY A 103 14.96 3.86 20.12
N PRO A 104 14.34 2.69 20.32
CA PRO A 104 12.96 2.44 19.87
C PRO A 104 11.89 2.90 20.86
N VAL A 105 12.24 3.22 22.11
CA VAL A 105 11.27 3.41 23.20
C VAL A 105 10.30 4.55 22.95
N ILE A 106 10.76 5.65 22.35
CA ILE A 106 9.94 6.83 22.14
C ILE A 106 9.10 6.78 20.85
N ARG A 107 9.46 5.89 19.91
CA ARG A 107 8.82 5.80 18.58
C ARG A 107 7.30 5.56 18.66
N PRO A 108 6.76 4.69 19.54
CA PRO A 108 5.33 4.53 19.72
C PRO A 108 4.64 5.86 20.08
N LEU A 109 5.11 6.55 21.12
CA LEU A 109 4.55 7.83 21.55
C LEU A 109 4.64 8.90 20.47
N ALA A 110 5.82 9.05 19.86
CA ALA A 110 6.03 10.01 18.78
C ALA A 110 5.10 9.73 17.59
N SER A 111 4.89 8.45 17.23
CA SER A 111 3.98 8.08 16.14
C SER A 111 2.53 8.45 16.43
N VAL A 112 2.06 8.28 17.67
CA VAL A 112 0.71 8.68 18.08
C VAL A 112 0.56 10.20 18.12
N LEU A 113 1.51 10.93 18.71
CA LEU A 113 1.48 12.39 18.74
C LEU A 113 1.52 13.00 17.34
N ALA A 114 2.40 12.49 16.47
CA ALA A 114 2.42 12.89 15.07
C ALA A 114 1.09 12.58 14.37
N GLY A 115 0.48 11.42 14.66
CA GLY A 115 -0.82 11.05 14.13
C GLY A 115 -1.94 12.00 14.56
N ILE A 116 -2.06 12.29 15.86
CA ILE A 116 -3.02 13.28 16.38
C ILE A 116 -2.77 14.65 15.72
N GLY A 117 -1.50 15.04 15.61
CA GLY A 117 -1.10 16.28 14.97
C GLY A 117 -1.54 16.37 13.50
N ILE A 118 -1.31 15.31 12.72
CA ILE A 118 -1.78 15.17 11.34
C ILE A 118 -3.32 15.26 11.29
N GLY A 119 -4.02 14.60 12.21
CA GLY A 119 -5.49 14.61 12.25
C GLY A 119 -6.05 16.02 12.47
N LEU A 120 -5.56 16.74 13.48
CA LEU A 120 -5.95 18.14 13.74
C LEU A 120 -5.60 19.07 12.59
N PHE A 121 -4.45 18.85 11.94
CA PHE A 121 -4.01 19.65 10.80
C PHE A 121 -4.94 19.45 9.59
N ILE A 122 -5.23 18.19 9.25
CA ILE A 122 -6.05 17.84 8.10
C ILE A 122 -7.51 18.31 8.28
N ASP A 123 -8.03 18.33 9.51
CA ASP A 123 -9.42 18.75 9.78
C ASP A 123 -9.72 20.21 9.41
N GLU A 124 -8.70 21.07 9.43
CA GLU A 124 -8.81 22.49 9.07
C GLU A 124 -8.49 22.77 7.59
N VAL A 125 -8.24 21.75 6.77
CA VAL A 125 -7.88 21.92 5.34
C VAL A 125 -8.94 22.73 4.58
N GLY A 126 -10.22 22.58 4.91
CA GLY A 126 -11.29 23.34 4.25
C GLY A 126 -11.11 24.85 4.37
N LYS A 127 -10.71 25.30 5.57
CA LYS A 127 -10.46 26.71 5.88
C LYS A 127 -9.28 27.28 5.12
N PHE A 128 -8.28 26.49 4.75
CA PHE A 128 -7.06 27.03 4.12
C PHE A 128 -6.97 26.80 2.61
N VAL A 129 -7.93 26.06 2.03
CA VAL A 129 -7.98 25.81 0.58
C VAL A 129 -8.67 26.95 -0.18
N THR A 130 -9.53 27.72 0.48
CA THR A 130 -10.25 28.84 -0.14
C THR A 130 -9.61 30.19 0.23
N SER A 131 -9.64 31.14 -0.72
CA SER A 131 -9.18 32.52 -0.47
C SER A 131 -9.93 33.20 0.68
N ASP A 132 -11.16 32.76 0.92
CA ASP A 132 -12.10 33.41 1.84
C ASP A 132 -12.14 32.71 3.22
N ASN A 133 -11.29 31.71 3.41
CA ASN A 133 -11.20 30.86 4.59
C ASN A 133 -12.53 30.19 5.00
N ASP A 134 -13.28 29.68 4.02
CA ASP A 134 -14.57 29.02 4.21
C ASP A 134 -14.42 27.64 4.89
N TYR A 135 -14.89 27.55 6.13
CA TYR A 135 -14.92 26.31 6.92
C TYR A 135 -15.79 25.22 6.29
N PHE A 136 -16.80 25.60 5.50
CA PHE A 136 -17.75 24.71 4.85
C PHE A 136 -17.39 24.41 3.40
N TYR A 137 -16.15 24.70 2.98
CA TYR A 137 -15.67 24.36 1.64
C TYR A 137 -15.87 22.86 1.38
N ARG A 138 -16.88 22.56 0.56
CA ARG A 138 -17.44 21.22 0.43
C ARG A 138 -16.45 20.15 -0.04
N PRO A 139 -15.50 20.45 -0.95
CA PRO A 139 -14.45 19.50 -1.33
C PRO A 139 -13.46 19.16 -0.21
N ALA A 140 -13.48 19.86 0.94
CA ALA A 140 -12.54 19.63 2.02
C ALA A 140 -12.56 18.19 2.52
N THR A 141 -13.73 17.59 2.75
CA THR A 141 -13.85 16.19 3.21
C THR A 141 -13.29 15.20 2.19
N ALA A 142 -13.46 15.48 0.88
CA ALA A 142 -12.87 14.68 -0.18
C ALA A 142 -11.33 14.79 -0.20
N ILE A 143 -10.79 16.01 -0.02
CA ILE A 143 -9.34 16.25 0.07
C ILE A 143 -8.76 15.51 1.29
N MET A 144 -9.40 15.61 2.46
CA MET A 144 -8.99 14.88 3.67
C MET A 144 -8.95 13.38 3.42
N TYR A 145 -9.99 12.83 2.78
CA TYR A 145 -10.04 11.42 2.43
C TYR A 145 -8.90 11.02 1.48
N VAL A 146 -8.64 11.80 0.42
CA VAL A 146 -7.53 11.55 -0.51
C VAL A 146 -6.19 11.57 0.22
N LEU A 147 -5.94 12.53 1.12
CA LEU A 147 -4.71 12.60 1.91
C LEU A 147 -4.52 11.34 2.76
N VAL A 148 -5.58 10.88 3.43
CA VAL A 148 -5.56 9.63 4.22
C VAL A 148 -5.29 8.42 3.34
N VAL A 149 -5.95 8.32 2.18
CA VAL A 149 -5.75 7.22 1.22
C VAL A 149 -4.32 7.21 0.67
N VAL A 150 -3.78 8.37 0.28
CA VAL A 150 -2.40 8.49 -0.19
C VAL A 150 -1.41 8.06 0.89
N LEU A 151 -1.64 8.46 2.15
CA LEU A 151 -0.80 8.02 3.26
C LEU A 151 -0.87 6.50 3.48
N VAL A 152 -2.06 5.89 3.41
CA VAL A 152 -2.23 4.43 3.46
C VAL A 152 -1.45 3.75 2.33
N LEU A 153 -1.58 4.24 1.11
CA LEU A 153 -0.90 3.69 -0.07
C LEU A 153 0.61 3.83 0.05
N LEU A 154 1.11 4.95 0.57
CA LEU A 154 2.53 5.18 0.83
C LEU A 154 3.07 4.19 1.86
N VAL A 155 2.38 3.99 2.98
CA VAL A 155 2.76 3.00 3.99
C VAL A 155 2.79 1.59 3.38
N HIS A 156 1.77 1.24 2.58
CA HIS A 156 1.72 -0.03 1.88
C HIS A 156 2.83 -0.20 0.84
N ALA A 157 3.21 0.86 0.11
CA ALA A 157 4.27 0.81 -0.88
C ALA A 157 5.65 0.63 -0.24
N LEU A 158 5.91 1.29 0.90
CA LEU A 158 7.19 1.24 1.60
C LEU A 158 7.40 -0.08 2.37
N HIS A 159 6.35 -0.57 3.04
CA HIS A 159 6.45 -1.71 3.98
C HIS A 159 5.69 -2.96 3.52
N GLY A 160 5.01 -2.92 2.37
CA GLY A 160 4.21 -4.02 1.85
C GLY A 160 5.01 -5.12 1.15
N ARG A 161 4.46 -6.35 1.23
CA ARG A 161 4.76 -7.62 0.54
C ARG A 161 6.22 -8.11 0.41
N ARG A 162 7.22 -7.31 0.71
CA ARG A 162 8.63 -7.69 0.58
C ARG A 162 9.15 -8.25 1.91
N PRO A 163 9.68 -9.49 1.92
CA PRO A 163 10.37 -10.02 3.09
C PRO A 163 11.47 -9.06 3.57
N HIS A 164 11.71 -9.03 4.87
CA HIS A 164 12.84 -8.28 5.43
C HIS A 164 14.12 -9.08 5.19
N HIS A 165 15.20 -8.38 4.88
CA HIS A 165 16.52 -9.01 4.76
C HIS A 165 17.02 -9.42 6.16
N PRO A 166 17.76 -10.54 6.32
CA PRO A 166 18.27 -10.95 7.62
C PRO A 166 19.07 -9.87 8.38
N SER A 167 19.78 -9.00 7.66
CA SER A 167 20.49 -7.85 8.25
C SER A 167 19.56 -6.78 8.83
N GLU A 168 18.35 -6.60 8.28
CA GLU A 168 17.34 -5.67 8.85
C GLU A 168 16.86 -6.18 10.20
N HIS A 169 16.72 -7.51 10.36
CA HIS A 169 16.42 -8.13 11.65
C HIS A 169 17.57 -8.00 12.65
N LEU A 170 18.83 -8.11 12.20
CA LEU A 170 19.97 -7.86 13.08
C LEU A 170 20.01 -6.40 13.54
N ALA A 171 19.86 -5.45 12.62
CA ALA A 171 19.81 -4.03 12.92
C ALA A 171 18.69 -3.71 13.92
N ALA A 172 17.50 -4.28 13.74
CA ALA A 172 16.40 -4.13 14.68
C ALA A 172 16.69 -4.71 16.06
N ALA A 173 17.45 -5.81 16.16
CA ALA A 173 17.86 -6.37 17.44
C ALA A 173 18.86 -5.46 18.17
N VAL A 174 19.85 -4.92 17.44
CA VAL A 174 20.84 -3.98 17.97
C VAL A 174 20.16 -2.67 18.40
N ASP A 175 19.23 -2.16 17.61
CA ASP A 175 18.44 -0.97 17.95
C ASP A 175 17.66 -1.13 19.26
N GLN A 176 17.08 -2.31 19.51
CA GLN A 176 16.48 -2.62 20.82
C GLN A 176 17.49 -2.59 21.97
N ALA A 177 18.71 -3.07 21.73
CA ALA A 177 19.78 -3.05 22.73
C ALA A 177 20.21 -1.63 23.11
N VAL A 178 20.08 -0.63 22.22
CA VAL A 178 20.42 0.78 22.55
C VAL A 178 19.67 1.27 23.78
N ALA A 179 18.36 0.99 23.86
CA ALA A 179 17.58 1.33 25.04
C ALA A 179 17.89 0.42 26.24
N GLY A 180 18.19 -0.85 25.98
CA GLY A 180 18.49 -1.84 27.02
C GLY A 180 19.79 -1.59 27.78
N VAL A 181 20.82 -1.09 27.10
CA VAL A 181 22.14 -0.82 27.72
C VAL A 181 22.05 0.22 28.83
N VAL A 182 21.13 1.18 28.71
CA VAL A 182 20.94 2.24 29.72
C VAL A 182 19.89 1.86 30.76
N GLY A 183 18.74 1.33 30.33
CA GLY A 183 17.56 1.12 31.20
C GLY A 183 17.17 -0.33 31.40
N GLY A 184 18.04 -1.30 31.09
CA GLY A 184 17.74 -2.72 31.18
C GLY A 184 16.65 -3.20 30.20
N PHE A 185 16.35 -4.49 30.28
CA PHE A 185 15.29 -5.11 29.49
C PHE A 185 14.14 -5.61 30.34
N THR A 186 12.92 -5.25 29.92
CA THR A 186 11.74 -6.00 30.31
C THR A 186 11.78 -7.40 29.68
N PRO A 187 11.16 -8.43 30.31
CA PRO A 187 11.08 -9.77 29.72
C PRO A 187 10.52 -9.78 28.29
N ARG A 188 9.60 -8.84 28.00
CA ARG A 188 9.01 -8.67 26.67
C ARG A 188 9.98 -8.10 25.65
N ARG A 189 10.74 -7.07 26.01
CA ARG A 189 11.76 -6.47 25.13
C ARG A 189 12.89 -7.45 24.86
N ARG A 190 13.36 -8.17 25.88
CA ARG A 190 14.33 -9.25 25.73
C ARG A 190 13.82 -10.32 24.76
N ALA A 191 12.57 -10.77 24.94
CA ALA A 191 11.95 -11.72 24.02
C ALA A 191 11.79 -11.15 22.60
N ALA A 192 11.46 -9.86 22.45
CA ALA A 192 11.35 -9.21 21.15
C ALA A 192 12.71 -9.13 20.43
N ALA A 193 13.76 -8.67 21.12
CA ALA A 193 15.12 -8.63 20.60
C ALA A 193 15.61 -10.04 20.22
N GLY A 194 15.37 -11.04 21.07
CA GLY A 194 15.69 -12.44 20.78
C GLY A 194 14.95 -13.01 19.57
N ARG A 195 13.68 -12.62 19.34
CA ARG A 195 12.95 -12.99 18.11
C ARG A 195 13.59 -12.39 16.86
N GLN A 196 14.06 -11.15 16.93
CA GLN A 196 14.75 -10.51 15.80
C GLN A 196 16.12 -11.16 15.53
N LEU A 197 16.91 -11.43 16.58
CA LEU A 197 18.14 -12.20 16.46
C LEU A 197 17.89 -13.55 15.79
N ARG A 198 16.87 -14.32 16.20
CA ARG A 198 16.55 -15.59 15.53
C ARG A 198 16.25 -15.44 14.04
N ARG A 199 15.56 -14.36 13.64
CA ARG A 199 15.23 -14.08 12.24
C ARG A 199 16.40 -13.53 11.42
N SER A 200 17.47 -13.03 12.05
CA SER A 200 18.66 -12.56 11.35
C SER A 200 19.54 -13.68 10.79
N GLY A 201 19.20 -14.94 11.04
CA GLY A 201 19.92 -16.09 10.45
C GLY A 201 21.41 -16.06 10.81
N ARG A 202 22.28 -16.07 9.80
CA ARG A 202 23.75 -15.98 9.92
C ARG A 202 24.32 -14.62 9.52
N ALA A 203 23.56 -13.54 9.73
CA ALA A 203 24.06 -12.19 9.43
C ALA A 203 25.37 -11.89 10.21
N PRO A 204 26.38 -11.26 9.58
CA PRO A 204 27.61 -10.84 10.26
C PRO A 204 27.31 -9.92 11.44
N GLY A 205 28.00 -10.10 12.58
CA GLY A 205 27.74 -9.32 13.80
C GLY A 205 26.67 -9.90 14.73
N ARG A 206 26.07 -11.05 14.37
CA ARG A 206 25.03 -11.70 15.19
C ARG A 206 25.55 -12.16 16.56
N THR A 207 26.75 -12.74 16.62
CA THR A 207 27.30 -13.32 17.86
C THR A 207 27.52 -12.21 18.88
N GLU A 208 28.08 -11.10 18.44
CA GLU A 208 28.33 -9.89 19.19
C GLU A 208 27.02 -9.26 19.66
N ALA A 209 26.02 -9.13 18.78
CA ALA A 209 24.70 -8.63 19.17
C ALA A 209 23.99 -9.56 20.18
N THR A 210 24.20 -10.87 20.07
CA THR A 210 23.66 -11.85 21.02
C THR A 210 24.32 -11.70 22.38
N ALA A 211 25.65 -11.55 22.43
CA ALA A 211 26.39 -11.29 23.66
C ALA A 211 25.95 -9.97 24.31
N LEU A 212 25.82 -8.90 23.53
CA LEU A 212 25.34 -7.59 24.02
C LEU A 212 23.95 -7.70 24.65
N ILE A 213 22.98 -8.29 23.94
CA ILE A 213 21.61 -8.49 24.43
C ILE A 213 21.59 -9.37 25.68
N GLY A 214 22.48 -10.37 25.75
CA GLY A 214 22.63 -11.25 26.92
C GLY A 214 23.17 -10.52 28.15
N ALA A 215 24.08 -9.56 27.96
CA ALA A 215 24.72 -8.80 29.04
C ALA A 215 23.82 -7.69 29.63
N VAL A 216 22.81 -7.22 28.89
CA VAL A 216 21.85 -6.21 29.40
C VAL A 216 21.10 -6.78 30.62
N PRO A 217 21.03 -6.06 31.76
CA PRO A 217 20.30 -6.50 32.95
C PRO A 217 18.78 -6.50 32.72
N ASP A 218 18.03 -7.26 33.53
CA ASP A 218 16.57 -7.19 33.53
C ASP A 218 16.09 -5.96 34.31
N ASP A 219 15.09 -5.25 33.76
CA ASP A 219 14.39 -4.15 34.40
C ASP A 219 12.87 -4.35 34.20
N PRO A 220 12.06 -4.45 35.27
CA PRO A 220 10.61 -4.60 35.14
C PRO A 220 9.88 -3.33 34.68
N VAL A 221 10.50 -2.15 34.76
CA VAL A 221 9.84 -0.87 34.46
C VAL A 221 9.74 -0.67 32.95
N GLU A 222 8.50 -0.54 32.46
CA GLU A 222 8.22 -0.27 31.05
C GLU A 222 7.65 1.15 30.91
N LEU A 223 8.35 2.02 30.16
CA LEU A 223 7.83 3.32 29.74
C LEU A 223 6.50 3.17 28.98
N PHE A 224 5.64 4.19 29.10
CA PHE A 224 4.31 4.20 28.48
C PHE A 224 4.40 3.96 26.96
N ASP A 225 3.77 2.86 26.51
CA ASP A 225 3.67 2.49 25.10
C ASP A 225 2.20 2.59 24.66
N PRO A 226 1.79 3.69 24.01
CA PRO A 226 0.39 3.90 23.60
C PRO A 226 -0.07 2.88 22.54
N LEU A 227 0.85 2.30 21.76
CA LEU A 227 0.51 1.26 20.79
C LEU A 227 -0.01 -0.02 21.45
N ARG A 228 0.23 -0.21 22.77
CA ARG A 228 -0.34 -1.35 23.51
C ARG A 228 -1.84 -1.24 23.72
N PHE A 229 -2.37 -0.02 23.81
CA PHE A 229 -3.81 0.24 23.94
C PHE A 229 -4.48 0.28 22.58
N VAL A 230 -3.77 0.79 21.57
CA VAL A 230 -4.25 0.90 20.19
C VAL A 230 -3.38 0.00 19.31
N ASP A 231 -3.65 -1.30 19.31
CA ASP A 231 -2.98 -2.26 18.42
C ASP A 231 -3.92 -2.61 17.24
N PRO A 232 -3.92 -1.81 16.16
CA PRO A 232 -4.77 -2.05 15.00
C PRO A 232 -4.44 -3.37 14.30
N HIS A 233 -3.22 -3.90 14.46
CA HIS A 233 -2.88 -5.22 13.94
C HIS A 233 -3.58 -6.33 14.73
N ARG A 234 -3.74 -6.20 16.05
CA ARG A 234 -4.57 -7.14 16.82
C ARG A 234 -6.03 -7.05 16.45
N LEU A 235 -6.58 -5.85 16.27
CA LEU A 235 -7.96 -5.69 15.82
C LEU A 235 -8.16 -6.32 14.43
N LEU A 236 -7.29 -6.00 13.47
CA LEU A 236 -7.36 -6.57 12.12
C LEU A 236 -7.11 -8.08 12.12
N ALA A 237 -6.20 -8.58 12.97
CA ALA A 237 -5.97 -10.02 13.14
C ALA A 237 -7.20 -10.70 13.76
N ARG A 238 -7.83 -10.10 14.77
CA ARG A 238 -9.09 -10.59 15.36
C ARG A 238 -10.22 -10.57 14.34
N LEU A 239 -10.39 -9.49 13.57
CA LEU A 239 -11.37 -9.39 12.50
C LEU A 239 -11.11 -10.43 11.40
N ARG A 240 -9.86 -10.65 11.01
CA ARG A 240 -9.49 -11.70 10.05
C ARG A 240 -9.70 -13.10 10.61
N LEU A 241 -9.42 -13.32 11.89
CA LEU A 241 -9.64 -14.60 12.57
C LEU A 241 -11.14 -14.86 12.76
N TRP A 242 -11.92 -13.83 13.08
CA TRP A 242 -13.38 -13.88 13.14
C TRP A 242 -13.94 -14.15 11.76
N ALA A 243 -13.57 -13.37 10.74
CA ALA A 243 -13.97 -13.60 9.36
C ALA A 243 -13.58 -15.01 8.90
N ARG A 244 -12.40 -15.51 9.29
CA ARG A 244 -12.06 -16.93 9.09
C ARG A 244 -13.02 -17.81 9.86
N ARG A 245 -13.13 -17.72 11.18
CA ARG A 245 -14.00 -18.59 11.99
C ARG A 245 -15.45 -18.62 11.52
N GLU A 246 -16.06 -17.49 11.22
CA GLU A 246 -17.44 -17.42 10.74
C GLU A 246 -17.59 -17.94 9.31
N VAL A 247 -16.63 -17.65 8.41
CA VAL A 247 -16.63 -18.24 7.07
C VAL A 247 -16.31 -19.75 7.11
N HIS A 248 -15.58 -20.22 8.13
CA HIS A 248 -15.15 -21.62 8.30
C HIS A 248 -16.15 -22.42 9.17
N GLY A 249 -17.00 -21.75 9.94
CA GLY A 249 -17.95 -22.33 10.89
C GLY A 249 -19.27 -22.66 10.20
N GLN A 250 -19.44 -23.93 9.82
CA GLN A 250 -20.66 -24.52 9.28
C GLN A 250 -21.07 -24.04 7.87
N GLY A 251 -21.23 -25.00 6.96
CA GLY A 251 -21.30 -24.79 5.50
C GLY A 251 -22.40 -23.85 4.97
N ARG A 252 -23.36 -23.40 5.78
CA ARG A 252 -24.42 -22.47 5.36
C ARG A 252 -23.91 -21.04 5.17
N ILE A 253 -23.04 -20.54 6.06
CA ILE A 253 -22.53 -19.16 5.98
C ILE A 253 -21.57 -19.03 4.78
N ALA A 254 -20.69 -20.01 4.58
CA ALA A 254 -19.80 -20.07 3.42
C ALA A 254 -20.55 -20.14 2.08
N GLN A 255 -21.71 -20.80 2.05
CA GLN A 255 -22.59 -20.85 0.87
C GLN A 255 -23.35 -19.55 0.65
N ALA A 256 -23.75 -18.84 1.72
CA ALA A 256 -24.43 -17.55 1.65
C ALA A 256 -23.47 -16.39 1.36
N LEU A 257 -22.17 -16.52 1.65
CA LEU A 257 -21.17 -15.45 1.55
C LEU A 257 -21.12 -14.76 0.18
N PRO A 258 -21.15 -15.47 -0.97
CA PRO A 258 -21.17 -14.81 -2.26
C PRO A 258 -22.44 -13.99 -2.49
N ALA A 259 -23.60 -14.49 -2.04
CA ALA A 259 -24.87 -13.78 -2.14
C ALA A 259 -24.87 -12.53 -1.24
N ILE A 260 -24.39 -12.64 0.01
CA ILE A 260 -24.23 -11.50 0.93
C ILE A 260 -23.29 -10.46 0.31
N THR A 261 -22.13 -10.88 -0.19
CA THR A 261 -21.16 -9.99 -0.84
C THR A 261 -21.78 -9.28 -2.04
N LEU A 262 -22.48 -10.03 -2.89
CA LEU A 262 -23.16 -9.49 -4.06
C LEU A 262 -24.24 -8.47 -3.68
N VAL A 263 -25.11 -8.82 -2.72
CA VAL A 263 -26.19 -7.94 -2.23
C VAL A 263 -25.63 -6.66 -1.64
N VAL A 264 -24.61 -6.76 -0.78
CA VAL A 264 -23.97 -5.58 -0.17
C VAL A 264 -23.32 -4.71 -1.24
N LEU A 265 -22.57 -5.28 -2.18
CA LEU A 265 -21.96 -4.51 -3.27
C LEU A 265 -23.01 -3.83 -4.15
N LEU A 266 -24.08 -4.53 -4.53
CA LEU A 266 -25.17 -3.95 -5.32
C LEU A 266 -25.92 -2.86 -4.55
N ALA A 267 -26.16 -3.03 -3.24
CA ALA A 267 -26.76 -2.00 -2.40
C ALA A 267 -25.89 -0.74 -2.34
N GLN A 268 -24.57 -0.90 -2.19
CA GLN A 268 -23.64 0.24 -2.19
C GLN A 268 -23.56 0.94 -3.55
N ILE A 269 -23.58 0.17 -4.64
CA ILE A 269 -23.63 0.71 -6.02
C ILE A 269 -24.94 1.46 -6.24
N ALA A 270 -26.08 0.89 -5.84
CA ALA A 270 -27.38 1.52 -5.96
C ALA A 270 -27.45 2.81 -5.14
N TYR A 271 -26.96 2.78 -3.90
CA TYR A 271 -26.86 3.97 -3.05
C TYR A 271 -26.00 5.05 -3.71
N SER A 272 -24.79 4.72 -4.14
CA SER A 272 -23.87 5.68 -4.80
C SER A 272 -24.48 6.23 -6.09
N GLY A 273 -25.06 5.35 -6.91
CA GLY A 273 -25.75 5.71 -8.15
C GLY A 273 -26.94 6.64 -7.91
N ALA A 274 -27.72 6.43 -6.85
CA ALA A 274 -28.78 7.34 -6.45
C ALA A 274 -28.22 8.70 -6.00
N GLN A 275 -27.15 8.72 -5.21
CA GLN A 275 -26.53 9.97 -4.76
C GLN A 275 -25.99 10.80 -5.93
N PHE A 276 -25.29 10.19 -6.89
CA PHE A 276 -24.75 10.91 -8.05
C PHE A 276 -25.81 11.19 -9.12
N GLY A 277 -26.61 10.19 -9.47
CA GLY A 277 -27.59 10.24 -10.56
C GLY A 277 -28.71 11.24 -10.31
N VAL A 278 -29.34 11.21 -9.12
CA VAL A 278 -30.44 12.15 -8.79
C VAL A 278 -29.95 13.59 -8.85
N ARG A 279 -28.72 13.87 -8.37
CA ARG A 279 -28.13 15.21 -8.38
C ARG A 279 -27.72 15.65 -9.79
N LEU A 280 -27.25 14.73 -10.61
CA LEU A 280 -26.91 15.01 -12.01
C LEU A 280 -28.17 15.32 -12.82
N VAL A 281 -29.22 14.50 -12.70
CA VAL A 281 -30.51 14.71 -13.37
C VAL A 281 -31.14 16.02 -12.91
N GLY A 282 -31.20 16.27 -11.59
CA GLY A 282 -31.73 17.53 -11.07
C GLY A 282 -30.96 18.78 -11.55
N ARG A 283 -29.71 18.62 -12.00
CA ARG A 283 -28.92 19.70 -12.61
C ARG A 283 -29.22 19.89 -14.11
N LEU A 284 -29.60 18.82 -14.82
CA LEU A 284 -29.96 18.87 -16.24
C LEU A 284 -31.41 19.34 -16.44
N ASP A 285 -32.31 18.90 -15.56
CA ASP A 285 -33.76 19.17 -15.66
C ASP A 285 -34.18 20.44 -14.89
N GLY A 286 -33.36 20.91 -13.97
CA GLY A 286 -33.64 22.14 -13.22
C GLY A 286 -33.58 23.37 -14.11
N PRO A 287 -34.35 24.45 -13.82
CA PRO A 287 -34.20 25.73 -14.51
C PRO A 287 -32.72 26.12 -14.56
N ALA A 288 -32.23 26.64 -15.68
CA ALA A 288 -30.85 27.10 -15.81
C ALA A 288 -30.54 28.12 -14.69
N GLY A 289 -29.91 27.67 -13.59
CA GLY A 289 -29.68 28.47 -12.38
C GLY A 289 -30.27 27.91 -11.08
N ALA A 290 -31.13 26.88 -11.11
CA ALA A 290 -31.60 26.13 -9.93
C ALA A 290 -30.53 25.15 -9.41
N VAL A 291 -29.26 25.56 -9.48
CA VAL A 291 -28.19 24.91 -8.75
C VAL A 291 -28.46 25.18 -7.28
N TRP A 292 -28.84 24.14 -6.54
CA TRP A 292 -28.86 24.20 -5.08
C TRP A 292 -27.55 24.83 -4.62
N ARG A 293 -27.60 25.95 -3.88
CA ARG A 293 -26.39 26.54 -3.32
C ARG A 293 -25.65 25.45 -2.54
N GLY A 294 -24.43 25.12 -2.98
CA GLY A 294 -23.63 24.04 -2.40
C GLY A 294 -23.77 22.66 -3.06
N ALA A 295 -24.48 22.48 -4.19
CA ALA A 295 -24.41 21.24 -4.95
C ALA A 295 -23.02 21.02 -5.57
N PRO A 296 -22.56 19.76 -5.74
CA PRO A 296 -21.32 19.48 -6.43
C PRO A 296 -21.34 20.03 -7.86
N GLY A 297 -20.16 20.36 -8.37
CA GLY A 297 -19.99 20.62 -9.80
C GLY A 297 -20.37 19.40 -10.66
N PRO A 298 -20.63 19.60 -11.97
CA PRO A 298 -20.98 18.50 -12.86
C PRO A 298 -19.84 17.47 -13.00
N ILE A 299 -18.58 17.92 -12.94
CA ILE A 299 -17.41 17.05 -13.10
C ILE A 299 -17.34 15.98 -11.98
N PRO A 300 -17.35 16.32 -10.67
CA PRO A 300 -17.41 15.33 -9.59
C PRO A 300 -18.58 14.34 -9.71
N LEU A 301 -19.76 14.81 -10.13
CA LEU A 301 -20.94 13.94 -10.31
C LEU A 301 -20.73 12.92 -11.42
N VAL A 302 -20.22 13.37 -12.58
CA VAL A 302 -19.95 12.49 -13.73
C VAL A 302 -18.86 11.48 -13.38
N LEU A 303 -17.77 11.92 -12.72
CA LEU A 303 -16.68 11.03 -12.33
C LEU A 303 -17.12 10.00 -11.27
N GLY A 304 -17.89 10.43 -10.26
CA GLY A 304 -18.47 9.53 -9.26
C GLY A 304 -19.44 8.52 -9.85
N LEU A 305 -20.23 8.92 -10.86
CA LEU A 305 -21.11 8.01 -11.58
C LEU A 305 -20.32 7.03 -12.45
N ALA A 306 -19.30 7.51 -13.17
CA ALA A 306 -18.43 6.67 -13.99
C ALA A 306 -17.68 5.61 -13.14
N SER A 307 -17.18 5.98 -11.96
CA SER A 307 -16.56 5.03 -11.03
C SER A 307 -17.58 4.02 -10.49
N THR A 308 -18.81 4.46 -10.20
CA THR A 308 -19.91 3.58 -9.76
C THR A 308 -20.30 2.57 -10.85
N VAL A 309 -20.42 3.02 -12.10
CA VAL A 309 -20.66 2.14 -13.27
C VAL A 309 -19.50 1.16 -13.45
N THR A 310 -18.25 1.61 -13.30
CA THR A 310 -17.09 0.71 -13.31
C THR A 310 -17.21 -0.36 -12.24
N CYS A 311 -17.59 0.00 -11.00
CA CYS A 311 -17.84 -0.96 -9.93
C CYS A 311 -18.93 -1.97 -10.29
N LEU A 312 -20.03 -1.53 -10.92
CA LEU A 312 -21.11 -2.40 -11.40
C LEU A 312 -20.63 -3.40 -12.44
N VAL A 313 -19.85 -2.96 -13.44
CA VAL A 313 -19.27 -3.84 -14.46
C VAL A 313 -18.37 -4.90 -13.81
N LEU A 314 -17.55 -4.51 -12.82
CA LEU A 314 -16.70 -5.45 -12.07
C LEU A 314 -17.53 -6.46 -11.28
N VAL A 315 -18.61 -6.03 -10.62
CA VAL A 315 -19.51 -6.90 -9.85
C VAL A 315 -20.24 -7.87 -10.77
N ILE A 316 -20.80 -7.41 -11.89
CA ILE A 316 -21.45 -8.28 -12.90
C ILE A 316 -20.43 -9.28 -13.46
N GLY A 317 -19.19 -8.83 -13.72
CA GLY A 317 -18.09 -9.68 -14.15
C GLY A 317 -17.75 -10.78 -13.16
N GLY A 318 -17.77 -10.47 -11.85
CA GLY A 318 -17.61 -11.43 -10.77
C GLY A 318 -18.79 -12.40 -10.66
N TRP A 319 -20.02 -11.89 -10.69
CA TRP A 319 -21.24 -12.70 -10.61
C TRP A 319 -21.34 -13.73 -11.73
N ARG A 320 -21.10 -13.34 -12.99
CA ARG A 320 -21.11 -14.27 -14.15
C ARG A 320 -20.09 -15.41 -14.03
N ARG A 321 -19.03 -15.21 -13.24
CA ARG A 321 -17.95 -16.18 -13.00
C ARG A 321 -18.19 -17.01 -11.74
N LEU A 322 -19.12 -16.63 -10.87
CA LEU A 322 -19.33 -17.24 -9.57
C LEU A 322 -19.67 -18.74 -9.66
N GLY A 323 -20.43 -19.14 -10.69
CA GLY A 323 -20.79 -20.54 -10.93
C GLY A 323 -19.67 -21.40 -11.53
N ARG A 324 -18.64 -20.79 -12.13
CA ARG A 324 -17.54 -21.50 -12.82
C ARG A 324 -16.25 -21.51 -12.00
N ASP A 325 -15.84 -20.33 -11.51
CA ASP A 325 -14.60 -20.13 -10.80
C ASP A 325 -14.81 -19.11 -9.67
N ARG A 326 -14.97 -19.63 -8.45
CA ARG A 326 -15.16 -18.81 -7.25
C ARG A 326 -13.95 -17.93 -6.96
N LEU A 327 -12.73 -18.39 -7.22
CA LEU A 327 -11.51 -17.61 -6.97
C LEU A 327 -11.48 -16.37 -7.86
N ARG A 328 -11.77 -16.54 -9.15
CA ARG A 328 -11.90 -15.41 -10.08
C ARG A 328 -13.04 -14.50 -9.66
N ALA A 329 -14.22 -15.03 -9.33
CA ALA A 329 -15.36 -14.21 -8.91
C ALA A 329 -15.03 -13.28 -7.74
N PHE A 330 -14.44 -13.82 -6.67
CA PHE A 330 -14.00 -13.03 -5.51
C PHE A 330 -12.87 -12.05 -5.86
N THR A 331 -12.03 -12.36 -6.85
CA THR A 331 -11.00 -11.44 -7.32
C THR A 331 -11.64 -10.21 -7.99
N TRP A 332 -12.69 -10.39 -8.78
CA TRP A 332 -13.46 -9.29 -9.37
C TRP A 332 -14.20 -8.48 -8.30
N PHE A 333 -14.79 -9.12 -7.30
CA PHE A 333 -15.40 -8.43 -6.15
C PHE A 333 -14.37 -7.60 -5.36
N HIS A 334 -13.18 -8.16 -5.13
CA HIS A 334 -12.08 -7.45 -4.47
C HIS A 334 -11.64 -6.23 -5.27
N ARG A 335 -11.48 -6.37 -6.60
CA ARG A 335 -11.17 -5.23 -7.49
C ARG A 335 -12.26 -4.16 -7.45
N SER A 336 -13.53 -4.56 -7.44
CA SER A 336 -14.66 -3.63 -7.31
C SER A 336 -14.59 -2.84 -6.00
N LEU A 337 -14.34 -3.51 -4.87
CA LEU A 337 -14.14 -2.85 -3.58
C LEU A 337 -12.97 -1.86 -3.59
N LEU A 338 -11.85 -2.20 -4.23
CA LEU A 338 -10.71 -1.29 -4.35
C LEU A 338 -11.06 -0.06 -5.21
N VAL A 339 -11.75 -0.24 -6.34
CA VAL A 339 -12.21 0.89 -7.17
C VAL A 339 -13.20 1.75 -6.40
N ASN A 340 -14.13 1.13 -5.67
CA ASN A 340 -15.12 1.82 -4.87
C ASN A 340 -14.45 2.70 -3.80
N LEU A 341 -13.52 2.12 -3.03
CA LEU A 341 -12.76 2.79 -1.99
C LEU A 341 -11.91 3.94 -2.58
N LEU A 342 -11.15 3.68 -3.64
CA LEU A 342 -10.17 4.64 -4.15
C LEU A 342 -10.76 5.76 -5.01
N PHE A 343 -11.91 5.54 -5.64
CA PHE A 343 -12.50 6.50 -6.59
C PHE A 343 -13.89 6.94 -6.16
N THR A 344 -14.84 6.00 -6.02
CA THR A 344 -16.24 6.36 -5.72
C THR A 344 -16.36 7.11 -4.39
N ARG A 345 -15.65 6.65 -3.34
CA ARG A 345 -15.70 7.31 -2.03
C ARG A 345 -15.13 8.72 -2.03
N VAL A 346 -14.11 9.00 -2.84
CA VAL A 346 -13.54 10.35 -2.97
C VAL A 346 -14.63 11.35 -3.36
N PHE A 347 -15.41 11.03 -4.39
CA PHE A 347 -16.51 11.89 -4.84
C PHE A 347 -17.71 11.85 -3.90
N GLU A 348 -17.95 10.73 -3.23
CA GLU A 348 -19.05 10.62 -2.26
C GLU A 348 -18.80 11.46 -1.01
N PHE A 349 -17.55 11.59 -0.56
CA PHE A 349 -17.21 12.51 0.55
C PHE A 349 -17.50 13.98 0.21
N ASP A 350 -17.41 14.37 -1.05
CA ASP A 350 -17.89 15.69 -1.49
C ASP A 350 -19.42 15.76 -1.44
N VAL A 351 -20.13 14.65 -1.69
CA VAL A 351 -21.59 14.62 -1.77
C VAL A 351 -22.29 14.52 -0.40
N THR A 352 -21.92 13.53 0.40
CA THR A 352 -22.59 13.12 1.64
C THR A 352 -21.73 13.32 2.89
N GLN A 353 -20.51 13.86 2.73
CA GLN A 353 -19.60 14.23 3.82
C GLN A 353 -19.40 13.09 4.83
N PHE A 354 -19.79 13.30 6.09
CA PHE A 354 -19.53 12.34 7.16
C PHE A 354 -20.28 11.01 6.98
N VAL A 355 -21.42 11.00 6.29
CA VAL A 355 -22.18 9.77 6.02
C VAL A 355 -21.36 8.79 5.17
N ALA A 356 -20.51 9.29 4.27
CA ALA A 356 -19.60 8.45 3.46
C ALA A 356 -18.64 7.62 4.33
N THR A 357 -18.34 8.06 5.56
CA THR A 357 -17.52 7.30 6.53
C THR A 357 -18.14 5.94 6.84
N VAL A 358 -19.46 5.86 6.98
CA VAL A 358 -20.16 4.59 7.22
C VAL A 358 -19.95 3.65 6.04
N SER A 359 -20.07 4.18 4.81
CA SER A 359 -19.85 3.40 3.61
C SER A 359 -18.40 2.92 3.47
N VAL A 360 -17.41 3.73 3.87
CA VAL A 360 -15.99 3.32 3.94
C VAL A 360 -15.80 2.19 4.95
N LEU A 361 -16.44 2.26 6.12
CA LEU A 361 -16.34 1.19 7.13
C LEU A 361 -16.90 -0.14 6.59
N VAL A 362 -18.04 -0.07 5.86
CA VAL A 362 -18.61 -1.24 5.18
C VAL A 362 -17.66 -1.79 4.12
N ASP A 363 -17.03 -0.93 3.30
CA ASP A 363 -16.05 -1.36 2.30
C ASP A 363 -14.83 -2.03 2.94
N VAL A 364 -14.28 -1.45 4.02
CA VAL A 364 -13.13 -2.01 4.73
C VAL A 364 -13.49 -3.38 5.33
N LEU A 365 -14.67 -3.50 5.93
CA LEU A 365 -15.17 -4.77 6.45
C LEU A 365 -15.31 -5.81 5.32
N MET A 366 -15.93 -5.41 4.20
CA MET A 366 -16.05 -6.28 3.03
C MET A 366 -14.69 -6.66 2.44
N LEU A 367 -13.71 -5.76 2.44
CA LEU A 367 -12.35 -6.05 1.99
C LEU A 367 -11.68 -7.10 2.88
N VAL A 368 -11.91 -7.07 4.20
CA VAL A 368 -11.44 -8.09 5.14
C VAL A 368 -12.11 -9.43 4.87
N VAL A 369 -13.43 -9.45 4.69
CA VAL A 369 -14.22 -10.67 4.46
C VAL A 369 -13.88 -11.31 3.11
N VAL A 370 -13.94 -10.55 2.01
CA VAL A 370 -13.58 -10.99 0.65
C VAL A 370 -12.11 -11.41 0.61
N GLY A 371 -11.22 -10.68 1.28
CA GLY A 371 -9.80 -11.03 1.36
C GLY A 371 -9.54 -12.32 2.13
N ALA A 372 -10.29 -12.59 3.20
CA ALA A 372 -10.20 -13.84 3.94
C ALA A 372 -10.63 -15.04 3.08
N GLU A 373 -11.70 -14.88 2.30
CA GLU A 373 -12.21 -15.90 1.38
C GLU A 373 -11.26 -16.14 0.20
N LEU A 374 -10.72 -15.08 -0.41
CA LEU A 374 -9.68 -15.20 -1.44
C LEU A 374 -8.48 -16.00 -0.93
N GLY A 375 -8.02 -15.69 0.28
CA GLY A 375 -6.92 -16.43 0.90
C GLY A 375 -7.26 -17.91 1.13
N ARG A 376 -8.52 -18.26 1.41
CA ARG A 376 -8.98 -19.66 1.55
C ARG A 376 -8.99 -20.37 0.20
N LEU A 377 -9.58 -19.74 -0.82
CA LEU A 377 -9.66 -20.29 -2.16
C LEU A 377 -8.27 -20.50 -2.77
N ASN A 378 -7.33 -19.59 -2.54
CA ASN A 378 -5.95 -19.77 -2.97
C ASN A 378 -5.30 -20.99 -2.31
N ARG A 379 -5.42 -21.15 -0.99
CA ARG A 379 -4.87 -22.32 -0.27
C ARG A 379 -5.46 -23.64 -0.77
N LEU A 380 -6.74 -23.65 -1.15
CA LEU A 380 -7.39 -24.84 -1.70
C LEU A 380 -6.90 -25.14 -3.12
N ALA A 381 -6.70 -24.12 -3.95
CA ALA A 381 -6.10 -24.28 -5.26
C ALA A 381 -4.67 -24.82 -5.14
N ASP A 382 -3.85 -24.23 -4.26
CA ASP A 382 -2.47 -24.68 -3.99
C ASP A 382 -2.45 -26.15 -3.51
N ALA A 383 -3.35 -26.54 -2.61
CA ALA A 383 -3.45 -27.91 -2.12
C ALA A 383 -3.90 -28.91 -3.20
N ALA A 384 -4.81 -28.51 -4.09
CA ALA A 384 -5.25 -29.33 -5.21
C ALA A 384 -4.12 -29.52 -6.24
N GLU A 385 -3.34 -28.47 -6.52
CA GLU A 385 -2.15 -28.55 -7.40
C GLU A 385 -1.11 -29.52 -6.83
N VAL A 386 -0.82 -29.44 -5.53
CA VAL A 386 0.11 -30.38 -4.87
C VAL A 386 -0.42 -31.82 -4.94
N GLN A 387 -1.72 -32.03 -4.72
CA GLN A 387 -2.33 -33.37 -4.82
C GLN A 387 -2.27 -33.93 -6.25
N VAL A 388 -2.54 -33.11 -7.27
CA VAL A 388 -2.40 -33.50 -8.67
C VAL A 388 -0.94 -33.82 -9.02
N ALA A 389 0.02 -33.03 -8.54
CA ALA A 389 1.44 -33.30 -8.73
C ALA A 389 1.90 -34.59 -8.04
N MET A 390 1.33 -34.93 -6.88
CA MET A 390 1.60 -36.19 -6.17
C MET A 390 0.87 -37.40 -6.76
N ALA A 391 -0.28 -37.20 -7.39
CA ALA A 391 -1.08 -38.24 -8.04
C ALA A 391 -0.70 -38.48 -9.50
N ALA A 392 0.08 -37.59 -10.11
CA ALA A 392 0.69 -37.84 -11.41
C ALA A 392 1.58 -39.08 -11.27
N PRO A 393 1.37 -40.14 -12.07
CA PRO A 393 2.22 -41.31 -12.02
C PRO A 393 3.66 -40.85 -12.19
N ALA A 394 4.57 -41.37 -11.35
CA ALA A 394 5.99 -41.30 -11.66
C ALA A 394 6.11 -41.81 -13.10
N ARG A 395 6.39 -40.91 -14.05
CA ARG A 395 6.75 -41.35 -15.39
C ARG A 395 7.95 -42.25 -15.18
N ASP A 396 7.76 -43.54 -15.46
CA ASP A 396 8.78 -44.57 -15.33
C ASP A 396 10.08 -44.04 -15.91
N ALA A 397 11.04 -43.80 -15.03
CA ALA A 397 12.45 -43.69 -15.40
C ALA A 397 13.05 -45.11 -15.51
N THR A 398 12.27 -46.06 -16.02
CA THR A 398 12.65 -47.46 -16.21
C THR A 398 12.05 -47.98 -17.51
N ASP A 399 12.54 -47.47 -18.63
CA ASP A 399 12.72 -48.32 -19.80
C ASP A 399 14.03 -47.96 -20.53
N PRO A 400 15.18 -48.53 -20.12
CA PRO A 400 16.43 -48.38 -20.87
C PRO A 400 16.44 -49.17 -22.19
N ALA A 401 15.35 -49.85 -22.58
CA ALA A 401 15.32 -50.71 -23.76
C ALA A 401 14.69 -50.08 -25.01
N SER A 402 14.00 -48.94 -24.93
CA SER A 402 13.48 -48.25 -26.13
C SER A 402 14.51 -47.34 -26.82
N ASP A 403 15.52 -46.87 -26.08
CA ASP A 403 16.58 -46.00 -26.64
C ASP A 403 17.72 -46.82 -27.31
N ALA A 404 17.80 -48.12 -27.05
CA ALA A 404 18.79 -49.02 -27.66
C ALA A 404 18.40 -49.51 -29.08
N ALA A 405 17.12 -49.42 -29.46
CA ALA A 405 16.65 -49.85 -30.79
C ALA A 405 16.82 -48.78 -31.88
N VAL A 406 17.08 -47.52 -31.51
CA VAL A 406 17.37 -46.43 -32.47
C VAL A 406 18.88 -46.21 -32.65
N ALA A 407 19.71 -46.72 -31.74
CA ALA A 407 21.17 -46.54 -31.77
C ALA A 407 21.95 -47.67 -32.49
N ALA A 408 21.28 -48.70 -33.02
CA ALA A 408 21.93 -49.89 -33.59
C ALA A 408 21.57 -50.18 -35.06
N THR A 409 21.34 -49.13 -35.86
CA THR A 409 21.38 -49.22 -37.33
C THR A 409 22.16 -48.06 -37.91
N GLY A 410 23.45 -48.30 -38.12
CA GLY A 410 24.15 -47.89 -39.34
C GLY A 410 24.64 -46.45 -39.42
N ASP A 411 25.83 -46.22 -38.88
CA ASP A 411 26.80 -45.29 -39.45
C ASP A 411 27.08 -45.68 -40.90
N ALA A 412 26.98 -44.73 -41.82
CA ALA A 412 27.55 -44.83 -43.17
C ALA A 412 27.84 -43.45 -43.77
N VAL A 413 29.14 -43.16 -43.86
CA VAL A 413 29.82 -42.47 -44.98
C VAL A 413 30.12 -40.95 -44.85
N ALA A 414 31.40 -40.73 -44.49
CA ALA A 414 32.41 -39.90 -45.17
C ALA A 414 32.47 -38.36 -45.00
N MET A 415 33.61 -37.96 -44.43
CA MET A 415 34.39 -36.70 -44.54
C MET A 415 35.06 -36.54 -45.94
N PRO A 416 35.89 -35.50 -46.26
CA PRO A 416 35.92 -34.05 -45.98
C PRO A 416 36.32 -33.17 -47.24
N GLU A 417 36.83 -31.93 -47.02
CA GLU A 417 37.46 -30.93 -47.96
C GLU A 417 36.51 -29.92 -48.66
N SER A 418 36.79 -28.63 -48.92
CA SER A 418 37.99 -27.76 -48.94
C SER A 418 37.61 -26.26 -49.17
N ALA A 419 38.46 -25.34 -48.68
CA ALA A 419 38.89 -24.00 -49.16
C ALA A 419 37.94 -22.89 -49.73
N ALA A 420 38.00 -21.72 -49.07
CA ALA A 420 38.32 -20.35 -49.55
C ALA A 420 37.74 -19.73 -50.86
N GLY A 421 36.89 -18.68 -50.67
CA GLY A 421 36.84 -17.36 -51.37
C GLY A 421 36.61 -17.28 -52.90
N PRO A 422 36.35 -16.09 -53.50
CA PRO A 422 36.31 -14.71 -52.97
C PRO A 422 35.05 -13.86 -53.34
N GLY A 423 34.95 -12.59 -52.87
CA GLY A 423 33.91 -11.58 -53.22
C GLY A 423 34.09 -10.94 -54.62
N PRO A 424 33.55 -9.74 -54.97
CA PRO A 424 32.92 -8.68 -54.14
C PRO A 424 31.68 -7.92 -54.74
N ALA A 425 31.25 -6.85 -54.04
CA ALA A 425 30.62 -5.57 -54.50
C ALA A 425 29.08 -5.37 -54.60
N GLY A 426 28.59 -4.26 -54.01
CA GLY A 426 27.47 -3.44 -54.53
C GLY A 426 26.33 -3.01 -53.58
N GLU A 427 26.41 -1.81 -52.98
CA GLU A 427 25.27 -0.93 -52.58
C GLU A 427 24.62 -0.27 -53.84
N PRO A 428 23.46 0.46 -53.84
CA PRO A 428 22.94 1.39 -52.81
C PRO A 428 21.38 1.58 -52.67
N GLU A 429 20.99 2.52 -51.77
CA GLU A 429 19.70 3.27 -51.61
C GLU A 429 19.29 4.11 -52.88
N PRO A 430 18.22 4.98 -52.97
CA PRO A 430 17.34 5.67 -51.98
C PRO A 430 15.84 5.91 -52.41
N ALA A 431 15.18 6.86 -51.72
CA ALA A 431 13.79 7.41 -51.73
C ALA A 431 13.16 8.02 -53.02
N GLU A 432 11.81 8.08 -53.06
CA GLU A 432 10.95 9.13 -53.65
C GLU A 432 9.45 8.86 -53.29
N GLY A 433 8.53 9.81 -53.09
CA GLY A 433 8.57 11.24 -53.40
C GLY A 433 7.39 12.02 -52.78
N ALA A 434 7.58 13.33 -52.76
CA ALA A 434 6.56 14.35 -52.52
C ALA A 434 5.92 14.78 -53.86
N ARG A 435 4.64 15.16 -53.87
CA ARG A 435 4.13 16.29 -54.68
C ARG A 435 2.70 16.69 -54.29
N ALA A 436 2.59 17.96 -53.96
CA ALA A 436 1.38 18.77 -53.97
C ALA A 436 0.95 19.09 -55.41
N VAL A 437 -0.36 19.34 -55.64
CA VAL A 437 -0.87 20.32 -56.60
C VAL A 437 -2.23 20.86 -56.10
N GLU A 438 -2.29 22.17 -55.95
CA GLU A 438 -3.45 23.05 -55.77
C GLU A 438 -4.29 23.17 -57.07
N HIS A 439 -5.58 23.53 -56.98
CA HIS A 439 -6.10 24.86 -57.41
C HIS A 439 -7.63 24.90 -57.64
N GLY A 440 -8.19 26.08 -57.38
CA GLY A 440 -9.51 26.55 -57.77
C GLY A 440 -10.25 27.24 -56.61
N ALA A 441 -9.94 28.49 -56.21
CA ALA A 441 -10.32 29.77 -56.84
C ALA A 441 -11.86 29.96 -56.90
N ALA A 442 -12.50 31.08 -56.57
CA ALA A 442 -12.09 32.42 -56.12
C ALA A 442 -13.37 33.21 -55.73
N GLY A 443 -13.19 34.27 -54.92
CA GLY A 443 -14.00 35.50 -54.90
C GLY A 443 -15.38 35.38 -54.23
N ASP A 444 -16.02 36.40 -53.70
CA ASP A 444 -15.82 37.85 -53.50
C ASP A 444 -17.18 38.21 -52.81
N GLU A 445 -17.33 38.93 -51.71
CA GLU A 445 -17.27 40.38 -51.56
C GLU A 445 -17.83 40.70 -50.15
N THR A 446 -17.34 41.80 -49.61
CA THR A 446 -17.65 42.48 -48.34
C THR A 446 -19.08 43.09 -48.23
N PRO A 447 -19.49 43.58 -47.03
CA PRO A 447 -20.87 43.89 -46.62
C PRO A 447 -21.26 45.37 -46.91
N PRO A 448 -22.42 45.91 -46.43
CA PRO A 448 -22.45 46.53 -45.08
C PRO A 448 -23.82 46.68 -44.38
N ALA A 449 -23.75 47.14 -43.12
CA ALA A 449 -24.67 48.06 -42.41
C ALA A 449 -26.07 47.54 -41.99
N ALA A 450 -26.78 48.08 -40.99
CA ALA A 450 -26.55 48.89 -39.79
C ALA A 450 -27.93 49.12 -39.13
N GLY A 451 -27.96 49.54 -37.86
CA GLY A 451 -29.11 50.22 -37.22
C GLY A 451 -29.97 49.29 -36.35
N SER A 452 -30.02 49.42 -35.03
CA SER A 452 -30.42 50.55 -34.15
C SER A 452 -31.77 50.25 -33.49
N GLY A 453 -31.84 50.44 -32.17
CA GLY A 453 -33.01 51.04 -31.54
C GLY A 453 -33.86 50.14 -30.65
N THR A 454 -33.98 50.62 -29.39
CA THR A 454 -34.98 50.36 -28.33
C THR A 454 -34.96 49.04 -27.59
#